data_AF-A0A134ACU1-F1
#
_entry.id   AF-A0A134ACU1-F1
#
_cell.length_a   1.000
_cell.length_b   1.000
_cell.length_c   1.000
_cell.angle_alpha   90.00
_cell.angle_beta   90.00
_cell.angle_gamma   90.00
#
_symmetry.space_group_name_H-M   'P 1'
#
loop_
_entity.id
_entity.type
_entity.pdbx_description
1 polymer ?
#
loop_
_entity_poly.entity_id
_entity_poly.type
_entity_poly.pdbx_seq_one_letter_code
_entity_poly.pdbx_strand_id
1 'polypeptide(L)'
;MSESIENANSVSNSDKKTKKFNKKSLFIVLNYFLTPIFIMLICIKILDNQKIMESMMSLNFVVKFFENNAYLIENRESFDKFFVDILGSIATLIAFIIAIFIVKKRTDSISKNKTTVSFKKLFLIGIGLGVFMILWNIIISYTYPLFGLTFKSNNTESILKSLKLNKILLINLLISAPIGEEIAFKYGVFTFFHEIFQDKGKLLKIFLPALVSAFVFAVIHDGLYLVPLYIVPSFIGCLIYEKSKSLMPCILGHFLNNLLAIITLLY
;
A
#
# COMPACT_ATOMS: atom_id res chain seq x y z
N MET A 1 54.20 32.78 -29.33
CA MET A 1 53.48 33.85 -28.60
C MET A 1 52.01 33.61 -28.84
N SER A 2 51.34 32.88 -27.96
CA SER A 2 50.44 33.41 -26.90
C SER A 2 49.24 34.15 -27.55
N GLU A 3 47.99 33.71 -27.48
CA GLU A 3 47.22 33.15 -26.36
C GLU A 3 45.84 32.67 -26.88
N SER A 4 45.07 32.02 -25.99
CA SER A 4 43.67 31.57 -26.13
C SER A 4 43.48 30.28 -26.94
N ILE A 5 42.89 29.20 -26.41
CA ILE A 5 41.62 29.12 -25.68
C ILE A 5 41.69 27.96 -24.68
N GLU A 6 41.49 28.28 -23.39
CA GLU A 6 41.03 27.35 -22.37
C GLU A 6 39.66 26.77 -22.73
N ASN A 7 39.34 25.60 -22.17
CA ASN A 7 38.03 24.93 -22.18
C ASN A 7 37.79 23.93 -23.32
N ALA A 8 38.37 22.75 -23.16
CA ALA A 8 37.56 21.55 -23.27
C ALA A 8 37.53 20.89 -21.88
N ASN A 9 36.75 21.50 -20.99
CA ASN A 9 36.20 20.79 -19.84
C ASN A 9 35.66 19.47 -20.35
N SER A 10 36.35 18.38 -19.99
CA SER A 10 35.77 17.07 -19.98
C SER A 10 34.54 17.17 -19.08
N VAL A 11 33.38 17.29 -19.72
CA VAL A 11 32.07 17.15 -19.08
C VAL A 11 31.99 15.70 -18.63
N SER A 12 32.64 15.44 -17.50
CA SER A 12 32.32 14.34 -16.63
C SER A 12 30.97 14.70 -16.01
N ASN A 13 29.90 14.49 -16.78
CA ASN A 13 28.64 14.08 -16.18
C ASN A 13 28.91 12.72 -15.54
N SER A 14 29.56 12.77 -14.38
CA SER A 14 29.48 11.69 -13.41
C SER A 14 28.02 11.68 -12.99
N ASP A 15 27.21 10.92 -13.71
CA ASP A 15 25.98 10.36 -13.18
C ASP A 15 26.39 9.63 -11.91
N LYS A 16 26.38 10.36 -10.79
CA LYS A 16 26.71 9.82 -9.47
C LYS A 16 25.76 8.66 -9.25
N LYS A 17 26.29 7.46 -9.44
CA LYS A 17 25.60 6.20 -9.31
C LYS A 17 24.92 6.19 -7.95
N THR A 18 23.62 5.94 -7.94
CA THR A 18 22.88 5.83 -6.68
C THR A 18 23.40 4.62 -5.91
N LYS A 19 23.25 4.65 -4.58
CA LYS A 19 23.71 3.54 -3.75
C LYS A 19 22.87 2.31 -4.09
N LYS A 20 23.51 1.23 -4.53
CA LYS A 20 22.86 -0.07 -4.80
C LYS A 20 21.98 -0.55 -3.65
N PHE A 21 22.36 -0.21 -2.42
CA PHE A 21 21.55 -0.48 -1.23
C PHE A 21 20.80 0.77 -0.76
N ASN A 22 19.50 0.81 -1.02
CA ASN A 22 18.64 1.93 -0.64
C ASN A 22 18.02 1.72 0.75
N LYS A 23 18.67 2.29 1.77
CA LYS A 23 18.21 2.24 3.17
C LYS A 23 16.79 2.80 3.35
N LYS A 24 16.42 3.87 2.65
CA LYS A 24 15.08 4.47 2.77
C LYS A 24 14.00 3.52 2.25
N SER A 25 14.25 2.82 1.14
CA SER A 25 13.34 1.76 0.66
C SER A 25 13.18 0.65 1.70
N LEU A 26 14.28 0.17 2.28
CA LEU A 26 14.20 -0.85 3.32
C LEU A 26 13.38 -0.38 4.53
N PHE A 27 13.63 0.82 5.04
CA PHE A 27 12.87 1.37 6.16
C PHE A 27 11.38 1.56 5.87
N ILE A 28 11.01 1.92 4.64
CA ILE A 28 9.60 1.98 4.22
C ILE A 28 8.95 0.60 4.33
N VAL A 29 9.60 -0.44 3.80
CA VAL A 29 9.08 -1.81 3.84
C VAL A 29 8.97 -2.30 5.28
N LEU A 30 10.02 -2.09 6.09
CA LEU A 30 10.00 -2.46 7.51
C LEU A 30 8.88 -1.72 8.26
N ASN A 31 8.69 -0.42 8.03
CA ASN A 31 7.60 0.34 8.65
C ASN A 31 6.22 -0.22 8.25
N TYR A 32 6.02 -0.56 6.99
CA TYR A 32 4.73 -1.09 6.51
C TYR A 32 4.33 -2.37 7.26
N PHE A 33 5.27 -3.28 7.51
CA PHE A 33 4.98 -4.55 8.19
C PHE A 33 5.11 -4.47 9.71
N LEU A 34 6.15 -3.83 10.23
CA LEU A 34 6.49 -3.90 11.66
C LEU A 34 5.69 -2.91 12.50
N THR A 35 5.36 -1.72 12.00
CA THR A 35 4.62 -0.72 12.78
C THR A 35 3.25 -1.26 13.22
N PRO A 36 2.43 -1.86 12.34
CA PRO A 36 1.18 -2.49 12.77
C PRO A 36 1.37 -3.63 13.76
N ILE A 37 2.40 -4.48 13.57
CA ILE A 37 2.69 -5.60 14.47
C ILE A 37 3.05 -5.09 15.87
N PHE A 38 3.95 -4.10 15.98
CA PHE A 38 4.35 -3.56 17.28
C PHE A 38 3.17 -2.91 18.02
N ILE A 39 2.30 -2.20 17.30
CA ILE A 39 1.08 -1.64 17.90
C ILE A 39 0.18 -2.77 18.38
N MET A 40 -0.05 -3.80 17.55
CA MET A 40 -0.89 -4.94 17.91
C MET A 40 -0.38 -5.70 19.15
N LEU A 41 0.93 -5.86 19.31
CA LEU A 41 1.53 -6.48 20.51
C LEU A 41 1.24 -5.69 21.79
N ILE A 42 1.23 -4.36 21.70
CA ILE A 42 0.83 -3.50 22.83
C ILE A 42 -0.68 -3.68 23.09
N CYS A 43 -1.49 -3.76 22.04
CA CYS A 43 -2.94 -3.93 22.15
C CYS A 43 -3.33 -5.25 22.82
N ILE A 44 -2.65 -6.36 22.49
CA ILE A 44 -2.89 -7.67 23.14
C ILE A 44 -2.70 -7.56 24.65
N LYS A 45 -1.64 -6.89 25.11
CA LYS A 45 -1.41 -6.68 26.55
C LYS A 45 -2.52 -5.86 27.23
N ILE A 46 -3.14 -4.93 26.51
CA ILE A 46 -4.28 -4.15 27.02
C ILE A 46 -5.53 -5.03 27.06
N LEU A 47 -5.78 -5.81 26.00
CA LEU A 47 -6.92 -6.73 25.90
C LEU A 47 -6.89 -7.81 26.99
N ASP A 48 -5.71 -8.35 27.30
CA ASP A 48 -5.54 -9.36 28.35
C ASP A 48 -5.79 -8.79 29.76
N ASN A 49 -5.76 -7.47 29.94
CA ASN A 49 -6.02 -6.84 31.22
C ASN A 49 -7.52 -6.59 31.43
N GLN A 50 -8.19 -7.57 32.07
CA GLN A 50 -9.63 -7.53 32.33
C GLN A 50 -10.08 -6.24 33.02
N LYS A 51 -9.36 -5.80 34.07
CA LYS A 51 -9.71 -4.59 34.82
C LYS A 51 -9.68 -3.33 33.95
N ILE A 52 -8.68 -3.21 33.09
CA ILE A 52 -8.58 -2.06 32.17
C ILE A 52 -9.76 -2.06 31.21
N MET A 53 -10.07 -3.20 30.61
CA MET A 53 -11.12 -3.26 29.62
C MET A 53 -12.52 -3.07 30.21
N GLU A 54 -12.81 -3.69 31.36
CA GLU A 54 -14.07 -3.45 32.09
C GLU A 54 -14.21 -1.97 32.47
N SER A 55 -13.12 -1.37 32.98
CA SER A 55 -13.10 0.06 33.26
C SER A 55 -13.38 0.89 32.01
N MET A 56 -12.78 0.56 30.86
CA MET A 56 -13.01 1.25 29.59
C MET A 56 -14.45 1.12 29.10
N MET A 57 -15.02 -0.10 29.17
CA MET A 57 -16.41 -0.38 28.79
C MET A 57 -17.40 0.40 29.66
N SER A 58 -17.09 0.62 30.94
CA SER A 58 -17.94 1.38 31.87
C SER A 58 -17.81 2.91 31.78
N LEU A 59 -16.89 3.45 30.98
CA LEU A 59 -16.73 4.90 30.87
C LEU A 59 -17.99 5.54 30.27
N ASN A 60 -18.53 6.57 30.93
CA ASN A 60 -19.78 7.23 30.51
C ASN A 60 -19.78 7.66 29.04
N PHE A 61 -18.65 8.14 28.52
CA PHE A 61 -18.57 8.54 27.11
C PHE A 61 -18.60 7.33 26.16
N VAL A 62 -18.04 6.18 26.58
CA VAL A 62 -18.05 4.93 25.79
C VAL A 62 -19.47 4.39 25.76
N VAL A 63 -20.12 4.26 26.91
CA VAL A 63 -21.54 3.86 27.00
C VAL A 63 -22.40 4.76 26.11
N LYS A 64 -22.22 6.09 26.19
CA LYS A 64 -22.94 7.06 25.35
C LYS A 64 -22.65 6.90 23.86
N PHE A 65 -21.39 6.65 23.48
CA PHE A 65 -20.99 6.44 22.08
C PHE A 65 -21.68 5.21 21.47
N PHE A 66 -21.89 4.17 22.29
CA PHE A 66 -22.52 2.92 21.88
C PHE A 66 -24.01 2.82 22.21
N GLU A 67 -24.69 3.91 22.58
CA GLU A 67 -26.14 3.90 22.88
C GLU A 67 -26.97 3.25 21.76
N ASN A 68 -26.62 3.49 20.49
CA ASN A 68 -27.31 2.91 19.33
C ASN A 68 -26.76 1.53 18.91
N ASN A 69 -25.74 1.01 19.60
CA ASN A 69 -25.07 -0.27 19.32
C ASN A 69 -24.69 -0.98 20.65
N ALA A 70 -25.60 -1.01 21.62
CA ALA A 70 -25.33 -1.48 22.98
C ALA A 70 -24.74 -2.90 23.05
N TYR A 71 -25.12 -3.77 22.12
CA TYR A 71 -24.60 -5.15 21.99
C TYR A 71 -23.07 -5.23 21.87
N LEU A 72 -22.39 -4.15 21.43
CA LEU A 72 -20.93 -4.08 21.32
C LEU A 72 -20.24 -3.88 22.67
N ILE A 73 -20.93 -3.34 23.68
CA ILE A 73 -20.42 -3.20 25.05
C ILE A 73 -20.96 -4.33 25.94
N GLU A 74 -22.14 -4.88 25.66
CA GLU A 74 -22.70 -5.95 26.49
C GLU A 74 -21.93 -7.28 26.37
N ASN A 75 -21.29 -7.51 25.22
CA ASN A 75 -20.45 -8.68 24.99
C ASN A 75 -18.97 -8.26 24.90
N ARG A 76 -18.15 -8.81 25.81
CA ARG A 76 -16.70 -8.59 25.84
C ARG A 76 -16.02 -8.96 24.52
N GLU A 77 -16.39 -10.07 23.90
CA GLU A 77 -15.80 -10.51 22.63
C GLU A 77 -16.11 -9.53 21.49
N SER A 78 -17.33 -8.98 21.47
CA SER A 78 -17.73 -7.95 20.50
C SER A 78 -16.96 -6.65 20.71
N PHE A 79 -16.79 -6.24 21.96
CA PHE A 79 -16.01 -5.05 22.30
C PHE A 79 -14.55 -5.20 21.89
N ASP A 80 -13.94 -6.35 22.20
CA ASP A 80 -12.55 -6.65 21.87
C ASP A 80 -12.33 -6.63 20.35
N LYS A 81 -13.24 -7.23 19.56
CA LYS A 81 -13.20 -7.18 18.08
C LYS A 81 -13.26 -5.75 17.55
N PHE A 82 -14.23 -4.96 18.03
CA PHE A 82 -14.34 -3.55 17.65
C PHE A 82 -13.08 -2.76 18.00
N PHE A 83 -12.54 -2.97 19.20
CA PHE A 83 -11.36 -2.27 19.70
C PHE A 83 -10.13 -2.59 18.86
N VAL A 84 -9.93 -3.87 18.52
CA VAL A 84 -8.87 -4.33 17.60
C VAL A 84 -9.02 -3.68 16.22
N ASP A 85 -10.23 -3.59 15.67
CA ASP A 85 -10.48 -2.98 14.35
C ASP A 85 -10.11 -1.48 14.33
N ILE A 86 -10.50 -0.74 15.37
CA ILE A 86 -10.16 0.69 15.52
C ILE A 86 -8.66 0.88 15.65
N LEU A 87 -8.01 0.09 16.50
CA LEU A 87 -6.57 0.16 16.71
C LEU A 87 -5.79 -0.23 15.46
N GLY A 88 -6.23 -1.27 14.74
CA GLY A 88 -5.66 -1.64 13.44
C GLY A 88 -5.76 -0.48 12.45
N SER A 89 -6.89 0.23 12.43
CA SER A 89 -7.05 1.41 11.58
C SER A 89 -6.13 2.56 11.96
N ILE A 90 -5.93 2.81 13.26
CA ILE A 90 -4.99 3.81 13.77
C ILE A 90 -3.55 3.40 13.43
N ALA A 91 -3.21 2.12 13.57
CA ALA A 91 -1.89 1.59 13.24
C ALA A 91 -1.56 1.79 11.75
N THR A 92 -2.52 1.53 10.86
CA THR A 92 -2.39 1.82 9.43
C THR A 92 -2.16 3.31 9.15
N LEU A 93 -2.90 4.20 9.83
CA LEU A 93 -2.67 5.65 9.71
C LEU A 93 -1.27 6.06 10.17
N ILE A 94 -0.80 5.54 11.29
CA ILE A 94 0.53 5.82 11.82
C ILE A 94 1.60 5.32 10.84
N ALA A 95 1.48 4.08 10.36
CA ALA A 95 2.40 3.52 9.37
C ALA A 95 2.43 4.36 8.08
N PHE A 96 1.26 4.81 7.60
CA PHE A 96 1.13 5.71 6.46
C PHE A 96 1.84 7.05 6.70
N ILE A 97 1.59 7.70 7.84
CA ILE A 97 2.22 8.99 8.19
C ILE A 97 3.75 8.85 8.24
N ILE A 98 4.26 7.81 8.90
CA ILE A 98 5.71 7.51 8.95
C ILE A 98 6.26 7.32 7.53
N ALA A 99 5.56 6.57 6.67
CA ALA A 99 5.98 6.35 5.29
C ALA A 99 6.11 7.68 4.52
N ILE A 100 5.15 8.59 4.64
CA ILE A 100 5.21 9.94 4.03
C ILE A 100 6.44 10.71 4.50
N PHE A 101 6.79 10.64 5.79
CA PHE A 101 8.00 11.28 6.31
C PHE A 101 9.29 10.67 5.75
N ILE A 102 9.38 9.34 5.64
CA ILE A 102 10.56 8.64 5.10
C ILE A 102 10.76 8.98 3.61
N VAL A 103 9.66 9.13 2.86
CA VAL A 103 9.69 9.42 1.41
C VAL A 103 10.23 10.82 1.10
N LYS A 104 10.18 11.76 2.06
CA LYS A 104 10.74 13.10 1.85
C LYS A 104 12.22 13.03 1.48
N LYS A 105 12.62 13.83 0.47
CA LYS A 105 14.01 13.98 0.02
C LYS A 105 14.68 12.65 -0.38
N ARG A 106 13.98 11.78 -1.13
CA ARG A 106 14.57 10.58 -1.73
C ARG A 106 15.38 10.92 -2.99
N THR A 107 16.46 10.19 -3.21
CA THR A 107 17.41 10.41 -4.32
C THR A 107 17.80 9.09 -4.98
N ASP A 108 16.87 8.14 -5.08
CA ASP A 108 17.10 6.87 -5.77
C ASP A 108 17.03 7.04 -7.29
N SER A 109 17.45 6.01 -8.04
CA SER A 109 17.62 6.12 -9.50
C SER A 109 16.31 6.39 -10.24
N ILE A 110 15.16 6.06 -9.64
CA ILE A 110 13.84 6.33 -10.19
C ILE A 110 13.36 7.72 -9.73
N SER A 111 13.46 8.01 -8.43
CA SER A 111 12.92 9.24 -7.82
C SER A 111 13.77 10.50 -8.04
N LYS A 112 15.07 10.36 -8.30
CA LYS A 112 15.98 11.50 -8.55
C LYS A 112 15.59 12.24 -9.83
N ASN A 113 15.09 11.50 -10.81
CA ASN A 113 14.61 12.05 -12.07
C ASN A 113 13.15 12.47 -11.91
N LYS A 114 12.88 13.76 -12.12
CA LYS A 114 11.49 14.24 -12.16
C LYS A 114 10.76 13.61 -13.35
N THR A 115 9.49 13.29 -13.17
CA THR A 115 8.61 12.88 -14.28
C THR A 115 8.66 13.92 -15.40
N THR A 116 8.90 13.47 -16.63
CA THR A 116 8.75 14.29 -17.85
C THR A 116 7.35 14.14 -18.46
N VAL A 117 6.53 13.23 -17.91
CA VAL A 117 5.16 12.99 -18.34
C VAL A 117 4.25 14.07 -17.77
N SER A 118 3.43 14.69 -18.62
CA SER A 118 2.49 15.73 -18.21
C SER A 118 1.44 15.20 -17.24
N PHE A 119 0.94 16.08 -16.36
CA PHE A 119 -0.09 15.73 -15.37
C PHE A 119 -1.35 15.11 -16.01
N LYS A 120 -1.84 15.68 -17.13
CA LYS A 120 -2.99 15.13 -17.87
C LYS A 120 -2.76 13.69 -18.32
N LYS A 121 -1.55 13.38 -18.82
CA LYS A 121 -1.20 12.03 -19.25
C LYS A 121 -1.05 11.07 -18.07
N LEU A 122 -0.46 11.51 -16.96
CA LEU A 122 -0.39 10.73 -15.72
C LEU A 122 -1.79 10.39 -15.19
N PHE A 123 -2.70 11.37 -15.19
CA PHE A 123 -4.08 11.21 -14.78
C PHE A 123 -4.83 10.19 -15.66
N LEU A 124 -4.70 10.28 -16.99
CA LEU A 124 -5.29 9.31 -17.92
C LEU A 124 -4.71 7.90 -17.74
N ILE A 125 -3.40 7.77 -17.51
CA ILE A 125 -2.78 6.46 -17.19
C ILE A 125 -3.37 5.89 -15.91
N GLY A 126 -3.61 6.73 -14.89
CA GLY A 126 -4.21 6.30 -13.63
C GLY A 126 -5.65 5.84 -13.78
N ILE A 127 -6.47 6.57 -14.55
CA ILE A 127 -7.83 6.11 -14.90
C ILE A 127 -7.77 4.78 -15.66
N GLY A 128 -6.90 4.68 -16.67
CA GLY A 128 -6.71 3.45 -17.44
C GLY A 128 -6.31 2.26 -16.58
N LEU A 129 -5.42 2.47 -15.59
CA LEU A 129 -5.05 1.44 -14.63
C LEU A 129 -6.22 1.04 -13.74
N GLY A 130 -7.01 2.01 -13.23
CA GLY A 130 -8.19 1.72 -12.43
C GLY A 130 -9.24 0.90 -13.19
N VAL A 131 -9.57 1.31 -14.42
CA VAL A 131 -10.47 0.55 -15.31
C VAL A 131 -9.93 -0.85 -15.58
N PHE A 132 -8.63 -0.97 -15.85
CA PHE A 132 -7.98 -2.27 -16.03
C PHE A 132 -8.12 -3.16 -14.78
N MET A 133 -7.89 -2.63 -13.57
CA MET A 133 -8.04 -3.38 -12.32
C MET A 133 -9.46 -3.89 -12.12
N ILE A 134 -10.47 -3.07 -12.44
CA ILE A 134 -11.88 -3.44 -12.34
C ILE A 134 -12.21 -4.56 -13.34
N LEU A 135 -11.80 -4.42 -14.60
CA LEU A 135 -11.97 -5.47 -15.61
C LEU A 135 -11.23 -6.75 -15.24
N TRP A 136 -10.04 -6.63 -14.64
CA TRP A 136 -9.26 -7.78 -14.16
C TRP A 136 -10.00 -8.53 -13.05
N ASN A 137 -10.62 -7.83 -12.09
CA ASN A 137 -11.46 -8.46 -11.07
C ASN A 137 -12.61 -9.27 -11.71
N ILE A 138 -13.27 -8.72 -12.73
CA ILE A 138 -14.34 -9.40 -13.47
C ILE A 138 -13.79 -10.64 -14.20
N ILE A 139 -12.65 -10.53 -14.89
CA ILE A 139 -12.03 -11.68 -15.57
C ILE A 139 -11.72 -12.79 -14.56
N ILE A 140 -11.14 -12.44 -13.42
CA ILE A 140 -10.78 -13.40 -12.38
C ILE A 140 -12.03 -14.05 -11.76
N SER A 141 -13.09 -13.29 -11.52
CA SER A 141 -14.33 -13.84 -10.94
C SER A 141 -15.01 -14.86 -11.85
N TYR A 142 -14.93 -14.69 -13.17
CA TYR A 142 -15.46 -15.66 -14.14
C TYR A 142 -14.50 -16.83 -14.41
N THR A 143 -13.19 -16.63 -14.33
CA THR A 143 -12.22 -17.69 -14.63
C THR A 143 -12.02 -18.66 -13.47
N TYR A 144 -12.10 -18.21 -12.21
CA TYR A 144 -11.92 -19.11 -11.05
C TYR A 144 -12.89 -20.30 -11.04
N PRO A 145 -14.21 -20.11 -11.24
CA PRO A 145 -15.15 -21.22 -11.31
C PRO A 145 -14.85 -22.23 -12.42
N LEU A 146 -14.23 -21.80 -13.54
CA LEU A 146 -13.82 -22.70 -14.63
C LEU A 146 -12.75 -23.71 -14.19
N PHE A 147 -11.97 -23.39 -13.15
CA PHE A 147 -10.98 -24.27 -12.55
C PHE A 147 -11.51 -24.99 -11.30
N GLY A 148 -12.82 -24.93 -11.01
CA GLY A 148 -13.41 -25.49 -9.80
C GLY A 148 -13.06 -24.69 -8.53
N LEU A 149 -12.60 -23.45 -8.68
CA LEU A 149 -12.23 -22.56 -7.57
C LEU A 149 -13.37 -21.59 -7.26
N THR A 150 -13.57 -21.27 -5.98
CA THR A 150 -14.51 -20.21 -5.56
C THR A 150 -13.83 -18.85 -5.56
N PHE A 151 -14.40 -17.86 -6.24
CA PHE A 151 -13.94 -16.47 -6.14
C PHE A 151 -14.53 -15.82 -4.88
N LYS A 152 -13.81 -15.91 -3.76
CA LYS A 152 -14.19 -15.31 -2.48
C LYS A 152 -12.96 -14.76 -1.76
N SER A 153 -12.96 -13.46 -1.47
CA SER A 153 -11.92 -12.80 -0.66
C SER A 153 -12.35 -12.76 0.80
N ASN A 154 -11.53 -13.35 1.66
CA ASN A 154 -11.73 -13.27 3.11
C ASN A 154 -11.43 -11.85 3.60
N ASN A 155 -10.47 -11.17 2.97
CA ASN A 155 -10.15 -9.78 3.25
C ASN A 155 -11.34 -8.86 2.99
N THR A 156 -12.00 -8.98 1.82
CA THR A 156 -13.20 -8.19 1.50
C THR A 156 -14.34 -8.45 2.49
N GLU A 157 -14.58 -9.72 2.87
CA GLU A 157 -15.63 -10.05 3.86
C GLU A 157 -15.33 -9.45 5.24
N SER A 158 -14.06 -9.46 5.66
CA SER A 158 -13.63 -8.85 6.92
C SER A 158 -13.83 -7.34 6.90
N ILE A 159 -13.39 -6.67 5.83
CA ILE A 159 -13.54 -5.22 5.65
C ILE A 159 -15.00 -4.80 5.72
N LEU A 160 -15.89 -5.55 5.06
CA LEU A 160 -17.34 -5.32 5.09
C LEU A 160 -17.91 -5.30 6.51
N LYS A 161 -17.50 -6.26 7.36
CA LYS A 161 -17.95 -6.36 8.75
C LYS A 161 -17.43 -5.17 9.56
N SER A 162 -16.14 -4.85 9.42
CA SER A 162 -15.51 -3.75 10.16
C SER A 162 -16.03 -2.37 9.74
N LEU A 163 -16.37 -2.16 8.46
CA LEU A 163 -16.90 -0.88 7.96
C LEU A 163 -18.23 -0.47 8.61
N LYS A 164 -19.05 -1.43 9.04
CA LYS A 164 -20.32 -1.15 9.74
C LYS A 164 -20.08 -0.43 11.07
N LEU A 165 -18.93 -0.64 11.68
CA LEU A 165 -18.62 -0.18 13.05
C LEU A 165 -17.53 0.89 13.08
N ASN A 166 -16.56 0.81 12.18
CA ASN A 166 -15.37 1.66 12.17
C ASN A 166 -15.36 2.56 10.93
N LYS A 167 -15.77 3.83 11.11
CA LYS A 167 -15.77 4.83 10.02
C LYS A 167 -14.36 5.30 9.62
N ILE A 168 -13.35 5.17 10.49
CA ILE A 168 -11.95 5.50 10.17
C ILE A 168 -11.45 4.58 9.05
N LEU A 169 -11.93 3.34 9.02
CA LEU A 169 -11.58 2.37 7.98
C LEU A 169 -11.91 2.88 6.56
N LEU A 170 -12.95 3.70 6.38
CA LEU A 170 -13.26 4.29 5.09
C LEU A 170 -12.13 5.20 4.57
N ILE A 171 -11.55 6.00 5.46
CA ILE A 171 -10.40 6.87 5.14
C ILE A 171 -9.19 6.00 4.81
N ASN A 172 -8.99 4.91 5.54
CA ASN A 172 -7.90 3.98 5.25
C ASN A 172 -8.06 3.35 3.87
N LEU A 173 -9.21 2.76 3.56
CA LEU A 173 -9.44 2.07 2.29
C LEU A 173 -9.32 2.97 1.06
N LEU A 174 -9.73 4.23 1.17
CA LEU A 174 -9.72 5.17 0.06
C LEU A 174 -8.42 5.98 -0.04
N ILE A 175 -7.74 6.26 1.08
CA ILE A 175 -6.62 7.20 1.08
C ILE A 175 -5.36 6.55 1.62
N SER A 176 -5.36 6.18 2.90
CA SER A 176 -4.11 5.80 3.58
C SER A 176 -3.55 4.48 3.10
N ALA A 177 -4.38 3.47 2.86
CA ALA A 177 -3.98 2.18 2.33
C ALA A 177 -3.54 2.29 0.86
N PRO A 178 -4.32 2.85 -0.09
CA PRO A 178 -3.84 3.02 -1.47
C PRO A 178 -2.52 3.79 -1.54
N ILE A 179 -2.38 4.93 -0.87
CA ILE A 179 -1.13 5.69 -0.93
C ILE A 179 0.00 4.95 -0.21
N GLY A 180 -0.28 4.40 0.98
CA GLY A 180 0.70 3.70 1.81
C GLY A 180 1.26 2.45 1.14
N GLU A 181 0.40 1.66 0.50
CA GLU A 181 0.76 0.46 -0.26
C GLU A 181 1.55 0.82 -1.51
N GLU A 182 1.11 1.83 -2.27
CA GLU A 182 1.90 2.27 -3.42
C GLU A 182 3.30 2.74 -3.00
N ILE A 183 3.43 3.42 -1.86
CA ILE A 183 4.74 3.75 -1.28
C ILE A 183 5.50 2.48 -0.85
N ALA A 184 4.86 1.56 -0.13
CA ALA A 184 5.51 0.37 0.42
C ALA A 184 6.03 -0.57 -0.67
N PHE A 185 5.23 -0.81 -1.70
CA PHE A 185 5.54 -1.80 -2.72
C PHE A 185 6.32 -1.19 -3.89
N LYS A 186 6.03 0.05 -4.30
CA LYS A 186 6.71 0.67 -5.45
C LYS A 186 7.95 1.41 -5.00
N TYR A 187 7.84 2.36 -4.05
CA TYR A 187 9.01 3.05 -3.49
C TYR A 187 9.85 2.18 -2.53
N GLY A 188 9.23 1.22 -1.85
CA GLY A 188 9.91 0.29 -0.94
C GLY A 188 10.48 -0.90 -1.70
N VAL A 189 9.69 -1.97 -1.82
CA VAL A 189 10.15 -3.29 -2.32
C VAL A 189 10.73 -3.21 -3.73
N PHE A 190 9.97 -2.67 -4.69
CA PHE A 190 10.39 -2.59 -6.08
C PHE A 190 11.67 -1.77 -6.24
N THR A 191 11.69 -0.53 -5.75
CA THR A 191 12.90 0.32 -5.83
C THR A 191 14.09 -0.28 -5.08
N PHE A 192 13.89 -0.98 -3.96
CA PHE A 192 14.99 -1.63 -3.24
C PHE A 192 15.73 -2.63 -4.12
N PHE A 193 15.01 -3.56 -4.75
CA PHE A 193 15.61 -4.54 -5.65
C PHE A 193 16.08 -3.91 -6.98
N HIS A 194 15.37 -2.89 -7.48
CA HIS A 194 15.80 -2.13 -8.66
C HIS A 194 17.19 -1.52 -8.49
N GLU A 195 17.49 -0.95 -7.31
CA GLU A 195 18.80 -0.39 -6.98
C GLU A 195 19.89 -1.48 -6.87
N ILE A 196 19.57 -2.63 -6.26
CA ILE A 196 20.50 -3.76 -6.15
C ILE A 196 20.94 -4.24 -7.55
N PHE A 197 20.00 -4.32 -8.48
CA PHE A 197 20.21 -4.81 -9.85
C PHE A 197 20.38 -3.70 -10.90
N GLN A 198 20.69 -2.47 -10.49
CA GLN A 198 20.72 -1.29 -11.36
C GLN A 198 21.63 -1.43 -12.60
N ASP A 199 22.70 -2.22 -12.46
CA ASP A 199 23.74 -2.50 -13.48
C ASP A 199 23.48 -3.73 -14.34
N LYS A 200 22.31 -4.37 -14.18
CA LYS A 200 21.96 -5.60 -14.87
C LYS A 200 20.98 -5.33 -16.02
N GLY A 201 20.76 -6.33 -16.87
CA GLY A 201 19.78 -6.25 -17.96
C GLY A 201 18.35 -6.04 -17.46
N LYS A 202 17.44 -5.66 -18.35
CA LYS A 202 16.03 -5.32 -18.01
C LYS A 202 15.31 -6.40 -17.20
N LEU A 203 15.60 -7.68 -17.46
CA LEU A 203 15.05 -8.81 -16.69
C LEU A 203 15.36 -8.69 -15.20
N LEU A 204 16.62 -8.51 -14.83
CA LEU A 204 17.04 -8.41 -13.42
C LEU A 204 16.79 -7.03 -12.83
N LYS A 205 16.87 -5.96 -13.63
CA LYS A 205 16.70 -4.59 -13.16
C LYS A 205 15.24 -4.18 -12.95
N ILE A 206 14.33 -4.66 -13.79
CA ILE A 206 12.94 -4.17 -13.83
C ILE A 206 11.97 -5.32 -13.55
N PHE A 207 12.00 -6.37 -14.37
CA PHE A 207 10.97 -7.40 -14.33
C PHE A 207 11.03 -8.26 -13.06
N LEU A 208 12.22 -8.69 -12.64
CA LEU A 208 12.38 -9.45 -11.40
C LEU A 208 11.97 -8.62 -10.17
N PRO A 209 12.43 -7.37 -9.97
CA PRO A 209 11.95 -6.51 -8.89
C PRO A 209 10.44 -6.27 -8.91
N ALA A 210 9.86 -6.06 -10.10
CA ALA A 210 8.42 -5.86 -10.25
C ALA A 210 7.65 -7.12 -9.86
N LEU A 211 8.13 -8.30 -10.26
CA LEU A 211 7.52 -9.58 -9.92
C LEU A 211 7.61 -9.86 -8.42
N VAL A 212 8.77 -9.63 -7.80
CA VAL A 212 8.95 -9.80 -6.35
C VAL A 212 8.01 -8.87 -5.58
N SER A 213 7.96 -7.59 -5.95
CA SER A 213 7.07 -6.63 -5.29
C SER A 213 5.59 -7.00 -5.45
N ALA A 214 5.19 -7.36 -6.67
CA ALA A 214 3.81 -7.76 -6.96
C ALA A 214 3.40 -9.06 -6.27
N PHE A 215 4.31 -10.04 -6.19
CA PHE A 215 4.04 -11.31 -5.51
C PHE A 215 3.90 -11.12 -4.00
N VAL A 216 4.81 -10.35 -3.36
CA VAL A 216 4.68 -10.03 -1.93
C VAL A 216 3.39 -9.26 -1.67
N PHE A 217 3.06 -8.27 -2.50
CA PHE A 217 1.77 -7.56 -2.41
C PHE A 217 0.59 -8.53 -2.50
N ALA A 218 0.60 -9.46 -3.45
CA ALA A 218 -0.49 -10.39 -3.65
C ALA A 218 -0.71 -11.36 -2.48
N VAL A 219 0.38 -11.94 -1.96
CA VAL A 219 0.32 -12.93 -0.88
C VAL A 219 -0.22 -12.35 0.42
N ILE A 220 0.07 -11.08 0.72
CA ILE A 220 -0.35 -10.48 2.00
C ILE A 220 -1.85 -10.11 2.06
N HIS A 221 -2.56 -10.12 0.92
CA HIS A 221 -3.98 -9.74 0.87
C HIS A 221 -4.91 -10.91 1.19
N ASP A 222 -4.78 -12.02 0.46
CA ASP A 222 -5.66 -13.19 0.61
C ASP A 222 -4.85 -14.51 0.49
N GLY A 223 -3.58 -14.46 0.91
CA GLY A 223 -2.68 -15.61 0.82
C GLY A 223 -2.37 -16.00 -0.62
N LEU A 224 -1.97 -17.27 -0.81
CA LEU A 224 -1.61 -17.79 -2.13
C LEU A 224 -2.83 -17.96 -3.06
N TYR A 225 -4.03 -18.07 -2.50
CA TYR A 225 -5.24 -18.47 -3.22
C TYR A 225 -5.70 -17.43 -4.24
N LEU A 226 -5.68 -16.13 -3.88
CA LEU A 226 -6.04 -15.04 -4.77
C LEU A 226 -4.84 -14.31 -5.39
N VAL A 227 -3.64 -14.92 -5.39
CA VAL A 227 -2.45 -14.28 -5.99
C VAL A 227 -2.69 -13.77 -7.41
N PRO A 228 -3.33 -14.52 -8.33
CA PRO A 228 -3.63 -14.03 -9.68
C PRO A 228 -4.42 -12.72 -9.73
N LEU A 229 -5.27 -12.45 -8.75
CA LEU A 229 -6.06 -11.22 -8.67
C LEU A 229 -5.17 -9.99 -8.46
N TYR A 230 -4.21 -10.09 -7.55
CA TYR A 230 -3.41 -8.96 -7.10
C TYR A 230 -2.07 -8.81 -7.84
N ILE A 231 -1.46 -9.92 -8.27
CA ILE A 231 -0.10 -9.91 -8.83
C ILE A 231 -0.03 -9.16 -10.17
N VAL A 232 -1.01 -9.35 -11.05
CA VAL A 232 -1.03 -8.75 -12.38
C VAL A 232 -1.13 -7.22 -12.33
N PRO A 233 -2.14 -6.61 -11.67
CA PRO A 233 -2.22 -5.16 -11.58
C PRO A 233 -1.05 -4.54 -10.81
N SER A 234 -0.56 -5.19 -9.75
CA SER A 234 0.60 -4.70 -8.99
C SER A 234 1.90 -4.70 -9.82
N PHE A 235 2.10 -5.75 -10.63
CA PHE A 235 3.23 -5.84 -11.56
C PHE A 235 3.17 -4.73 -12.62
N ILE A 236 2.00 -4.53 -13.25
CA ILE A 236 1.79 -3.46 -14.23
C ILE A 236 2.02 -2.09 -13.57
N GLY A 237 1.54 -1.89 -12.34
CA GLY A 237 1.80 -0.68 -11.55
C GLY A 237 3.30 -0.40 -11.37
N CYS A 238 4.11 -1.42 -11.08
CA CYS A 238 5.57 -1.27 -11.00
C CYS A 238 6.17 -0.81 -12.34
N LEU A 239 5.70 -1.33 -13.47
CA LEU A 239 6.16 -0.91 -14.80
C LEU A 239 5.73 0.53 -15.15
N ILE A 240 4.50 0.91 -14.79
CA ILE A 240 4.00 2.28 -14.93
C ILE A 240 4.85 3.22 -14.09
N TYR A 241 5.12 2.87 -12.84
CA TYR A 241 5.98 3.66 -11.96
C TYR A 241 7.40 3.80 -12.51
N GLU A 242 8.00 2.70 -12.98
CA GLU A 242 9.33 2.71 -13.59
C GLU A 242 9.37 3.67 -14.78
N LYS A 243 8.38 3.64 -15.69
CA LYS A 243 8.39 4.50 -16.88
C LYS A 243 8.02 5.94 -16.58
N SER A 244 7.03 6.18 -15.74
CA SER A 244 6.49 7.51 -15.45
C SER A 244 7.29 8.28 -14.40
N LYS A 245 8.09 7.58 -13.58
CA LYS A 245 8.77 8.14 -12.40
C LYS A 245 7.80 8.83 -11.43
N SER A 246 6.54 8.41 -11.42
CA SER A 246 5.47 8.98 -10.60
C SER A 246 4.58 7.87 -10.03
N LEU A 247 4.24 7.97 -8.73
CA LEU A 247 3.24 7.09 -8.11
C LEU A 247 1.81 7.51 -8.40
N MET A 248 1.59 8.75 -8.87
CA MET A 248 0.25 9.30 -9.07
C MET A 248 -0.66 8.38 -9.89
N PRO A 249 -0.24 7.79 -11.03
CA PRO A 249 -1.11 6.91 -11.79
C PRO A 249 -1.50 5.65 -11.00
N CYS A 250 -0.56 5.08 -10.24
CA CYS A 250 -0.79 3.87 -9.45
C CYS A 250 -1.74 4.15 -8.28
N ILE A 251 -1.52 5.26 -7.56
CA ILE A 251 -2.39 5.72 -6.47
C ILE A 251 -3.81 5.97 -6.98
N LEU A 252 -3.95 6.67 -8.11
CA LEU A 252 -5.26 6.98 -8.68
C LEU A 252 -5.99 5.71 -9.13
N GLY A 253 -5.31 4.80 -9.83
CA GLY A 253 -5.92 3.54 -10.27
C GLY A 253 -6.36 2.68 -9.10
N HIS A 254 -5.53 2.59 -8.05
CA HIS A 254 -5.85 1.86 -6.84
C HIS A 254 -7.03 2.49 -6.08
N PHE A 255 -7.03 3.81 -5.91
CA PHE A 255 -8.15 4.54 -5.32
C PHE A 255 -9.47 4.26 -6.06
N LEU A 256 -9.46 4.33 -7.39
CA LEU A 256 -10.66 4.08 -8.21
C LEU A 256 -11.18 2.65 -8.05
N ASN A 257 -10.27 1.67 -8.01
CA ASN A 257 -10.62 0.28 -7.76
C ASN A 257 -11.28 0.09 -6.38
N ASN A 258 -10.70 0.68 -5.33
CA ASN A 258 -11.25 0.60 -3.98
C ASN A 258 -12.57 1.37 -3.84
N LEU A 259 -12.69 2.52 -4.49
CA LEU A 259 -13.91 3.32 -4.51
C LEU A 259 -15.06 2.51 -5.12
N LEU A 260 -14.84 1.88 -6.27
CA LEU A 260 -15.87 1.04 -6.89
C LEU A 260 -16.22 -0.15 -5.98
N ALA A 261 -15.21 -0.83 -5.42
CA ALA A 261 -15.45 -1.94 -4.50
C ALA A 261 -16.35 -1.49 -3.33
N ILE A 262 -16.04 -0.36 -2.68
CA ILE A 262 -16.87 0.18 -1.60
C ILE A 262 -18.31 0.48 -2.06
N ILE A 263 -18.48 1.07 -3.25
CA ILE A 263 -19.83 1.34 -3.78
C ILE A 263 -20.60 0.04 -3.96
N THR A 264 -20.00 -0.99 -4.56
CA THR A 264 -20.62 -2.32 -4.73
C THR A 264 -20.85 -3.06 -3.41
N LEU A 265 -20.10 -2.72 -2.37
CA LEU A 265 -20.27 -3.29 -1.04
C LEU A 265 -21.41 -2.65 -0.25
N LEU A 266 -21.76 -1.40 -0.56
CA LEU A 266 -22.79 -0.63 0.13
C LEU A 266 -24.18 -0.71 -0.53
N TYR A 267 -24.26 -1.19 -1.77
CA TYR A 267 -25.48 -1.32 -2.59
C TYR A 267 -25.56 -2.70 -3.22
#